data_AF-A0A5D3FZH2-F1
#
_entry.id   AF-A0A5D3FZH2-F1
#
_cell.length_a   1.000
_cell.length_b   1.000
_cell.length_c   1.000
_cell.angle_alpha   90.00
_cell.angle_beta   90.00
_cell.angle_gamma   90.00
#
_symmetry.space_group_name_H-M   'P 1'
#
loop_
_entity.id
_entity.type
_entity.pdbx_description
1 polymer ?
#
loop_
_entity_poly.entity_id
_entity_poly.type
_entity_poly.pdbx_seq_one_letter_code
_entity_poly.pdbx_strand_id
1 'polypeptide(L)'
;MLSTVIFNALHRGVSHITGPPLPFSMTVRMNEVSGTGPSCGKLYLIDRTVETMPRIPDSTPPDRWWKALGAVDAEDTTIEIVLQGNTPNAVVLRNLQVEVTQRRPPARTGAVYSSGQCGGPMDPRKFSVDLDQSPPKPVPQAGASQAPDGADIEQPPINFPYKISDADPEIFIVSADTAHCDCSWHLLLTWSQTGQQKTSRVDLNGQDFRTTATEGLRHWWSPRSGYPWAAVQP
;
A
#
# COMPACT_ATOMS: atom_id res chain seq x y z
N MET A 1 -9.53 -60.74 1.82
CA MET A 1 -8.63 -59.67 1.32
C MET A 1 -9.28 -58.34 1.64
N LEU A 2 -8.66 -57.55 2.52
CA LEU A 2 -9.10 -56.20 2.87
C LEU A 2 -8.77 -55.24 1.74
N SER A 3 -9.70 -54.35 1.37
CA SER A 3 -9.37 -53.08 0.73
C SER A 3 -10.35 -52.00 1.15
N THR A 4 -9.88 -51.21 2.11
CA THR A 4 -10.39 -49.90 2.51
C THR A 4 -10.20 -48.90 1.37
N VAL A 5 -11.26 -48.17 1.00
CA VAL A 5 -11.10 -46.91 0.27
C VAL A 5 -11.93 -45.85 0.99
N ILE A 6 -11.24 -45.06 1.81
CA ILE A 6 -11.73 -43.82 2.39
C ILE A 6 -11.64 -42.77 1.28
N PHE A 7 -12.77 -42.35 0.71
CA PHE A 7 -12.80 -41.13 -0.09
C PHE A 7 -12.96 -39.94 0.85
N ASN A 8 -11.82 -39.29 1.14
CA ASN A 8 -11.78 -38.03 1.86
C ASN A 8 -12.49 -36.93 1.06
N ALA A 9 -13.39 -36.24 1.75
CA ALA A 9 -14.13 -35.09 1.24
C ALA A 9 -13.17 -33.91 0.99
N LEU A 10 -13.13 -33.42 -0.25
CA LEU A 10 -12.62 -32.08 -0.57
C LEU A 10 -13.80 -31.10 -0.46
N HIS A 11 -14.14 -30.69 0.76
CA HIS A 11 -14.85 -29.44 0.96
C HIS A 11 -13.87 -28.32 0.61
N ARG A 12 -14.11 -27.60 -0.48
CA ARG A 12 -13.51 -26.29 -0.73
C ARG A 12 -13.89 -25.40 0.44
N GLY A 13 -12.94 -25.14 1.34
CA GLY A 13 -13.10 -24.19 2.43
C GLY A 13 -13.29 -22.80 1.85
N VAL A 14 -14.55 -22.37 1.76
CA VAL A 14 -14.87 -20.95 1.82
C VAL A 14 -14.57 -20.55 3.25
N SER A 15 -13.44 -19.88 3.47
CA SER A 15 -13.21 -19.20 4.75
C SER A 15 -14.24 -18.09 4.86
N HIS A 16 -15.33 -18.37 5.56
CA HIS A 16 -16.27 -17.33 5.98
C HIS A 16 -15.49 -16.35 6.85
N ILE A 17 -15.44 -15.08 6.44
CA ILE A 17 -14.99 -14.00 7.31
C ILE A 17 -15.99 -13.96 8.47
N THR A 18 -15.62 -14.56 9.61
CA THR A 18 -16.45 -14.61 10.81
C THR A 18 -16.45 -13.25 11.49
N GLY A 19 -17.26 -12.34 10.94
CA GLY A 19 -17.57 -11.05 11.51
C GLY A 19 -18.81 -10.48 10.83
N PRO A 20 -19.65 -9.70 11.55
CA PRO A 20 -20.72 -8.95 10.90
C PRO A 20 -20.13 -8.03 9.82
N PRO A 21 -20.83 -7.82 8.69
CA PRO A 21 -20.35 -6.94 7.63
C PRO A 21 -20.05 -5.55 8.18
N LEU A 22 -18.99 -4.92 7.65
CA LEU A 22 -18.62 -3.56 8.04
C LEU A 22 -19.74 -2.56 7.64
N PRO A 23 -20.02 -1.54 8.45
CA PRO A 23 -21.00 -0.50 8.12
C PRO A 23 -20.45 0.55 7.13
N PHE A 24 -19.38 0.19 6.43
CA PHE A 24 -18.74 0.96 5.38
C PHE A 24 -18.03 -0.01 4.42
N SER A 25 -17.84 0.41 3.17
CA SER A 25 -16.90 -0.24 2.27
C SER A 25 -15.49 0.26 2.52
N MET A 26 -14.51 -0.64 2.42
CA MET A 26 -13.09 -0.34 2.51
C MET A 26 -12.40 -0.95 1.31
N THR A 27 -11.85 -0.11 0.44
CA THR A 27 -11.05 -0.54 -0.71
C THR A 27 -9.60 -0.17 -0.46
N VAL A 28 -8.70 -1.15 -0.60
CA VAL A 28 -7.27 -0.96 -0.41
C VAL A 28 -6.58 -1.14 -1.76
N ARG A 29 -5.81 -0.15 -2.18
CA ARG A 29 -4.97 -0.20 -3.37
C ARG A 29 -3.54 0.09 -2.97
N MET A 30 -2.60 -0.66 -3.52
CA MET A 30 -1.18 -0.48 -3.26
C MET A 30 -0.51 -0.02 -4.55
N ASN A 31 0.24 1.08 -4.47
CA ASN A 31 1.02 1.72 -5.53
C ASN A 31 0.24 2.29 -6.73
N GLU A 32 -1.09 2.14 -6.78
CA GLU A 32 -1.96 2.80 -7.75
C GLU A 32 -2.44 4.18 -7.26
N VAL A 33 -1.56 5.00 -6.68
CA VAL A 33 -1.97 6.27 -6.05
C VAL A 33 -2.21 7.36 -7.09
N SER A 34 -3.40 7.95 -7.02
CA SER A 34 -3.77 9.14 -7.78
C SER A 34 -3.27 10.40 -7.06
N GLY A 35 -2.46 11.24 -7.70
CA GLY A 35 -2.05 12.53 -7.13
C GLY A 35 -0.79 13.12 -7.76
N THR A 36 -0.66 14.45 -7.67
CA THR A 36 0.53 15.21 -8.06
C THR A 36 1.50 15.29 -6.89
N GLY A 37 2.74 14.86 -7.09
CA GLY A 37 3.84 14.98 -6.14
C GLY A 37 5.18 14.62 -6.79
N PRO A 38 6.32 15.10 -6.26
CA PRO A 38 7.65 14.93 -6.86
C PRO A 38 8.19 13.48 -6.89
N SER A 39 7.45 12.50 -6.37
CA SER A 39 7.79 11.07 -6.37
C SER A 39 7.11 10.30 -7.52
N CYS A 40 7.21 10.82 -8.75
CA CYS A 40 6.90 10.04 -9.95
C CYS A 40 8.05 9.05 -10.22
N GLY A 41 8.09 7.96 -9.45
CA GLY A 41 9.05 6.88 -9.57
C GLY A 41 8.96 5.88 -8.41
N LYS A 42 8.29 4.73 -8.58
CA LYS A 42 8.24 3.66 -7.56
C LYS A 42 9.40 2.71 -7.68
N LEU A 43 10.10 2.44 -6.59
CA LEU A 43 11.21 1.50 -6.56
C LEU A 43 10.72 0.09 -6.26
N TYR A 44 11.20 -0.88 -7.04
CA TYR A 44 10.91 -2.30 -6.84
C TYR A 44 12.20 -3.09 -6.71
N LEU A 45 12.32 -3.88 -5.65
CA LEU A 45 13.37 -4.89 -5.51
C LEU A 45 12.91 -6.21 -6.14
N ILE A 46 13.75 -6.77 -7.00
CA ILE A 46 13.55 -8.11 -7.56
C ILE A 46 14.83 -8.94 -7.48
N ASP A 47 14.70 -10.22 -7.15
CA ASP A 47 15.79 -11.19 -7.18
C ASP A 47 16.03 -11.71 -8.61
N ARG A 48 16.38 -10.78 -9.50
CA ARG A 48 16.78 -11.04 -10.90
C ARG A 48 17.91 -10.10 -11.28
N THR A 49 18.84 -10.59 -12.10
CA THR A 49 19.87 -9.73 -12.67
C THR A 49 19.32 -8.96 -13.87
N VAL A 50 19.95 -7.83 -14.21
CA VAL A 50 19.53 -6.98 -15.32
C VAL A 50 19.51 -7.72 -16.66
N GLU A 51 20.39 -8.70 -16.86
CA GLU A 51 20.48 -9.52 -18.07
C GLU A 51 19.30 -10.49 -18.23
N THR A 52 18.65 -10.86 -17.11
CA THR A 52 17.52 -11.79 -17.07
C THR A 52 16.17 -11.09 -16.95
N MET A 53 16.18 -9.75 -16.88
CA MET A 53 14.96 -8.96 -16.77
C MET A 53 14.23 -8.89 -18.11
N PRO A 54 12.94 -9.27 -18.16
CA PRO A 54 12.15 -9.08 -19.35
C PRO A 54 11.97 -7.58 -19.63
N ARG A 55 11.77 -7.25 -20.91
CA ARG A 55 11.36 -5.91 -21.32
C ARG A 55 9.99 -5.58 -20.71
N ILE A 56 9.82 -4.35 -20.22
CA ILE A 56 8.52 -3.85 -19.76
C ILE A 56 7.53 -3.91 -20.95
N PRO A 57 6.37 -4.61 -20.82
CA PRO A 57 5.36 -4.65 -21.86
C PRO A 57 4.75 -3.28 -22.10
N ASP A 58 4.48 -2.94 -23.36
CA ASP A 58 3.90 -1.64 -23.73
C ASP A 58 2.43 -1.50 -23.24
N SER A 59 1.76 -2.61 -22.92
CA SER A 59 0.32 -2.69 -22.70
C SER A 59 -0.13 -3.01 -21.26
N THR A 60 0.81 -3.24 -20.33
CA THR A 60 0.48 -3.64 -18.95
C THR A 60 0.80 -2.50 -17.98
N PRO A 61 -0.11 -2.13 -17.06
CA PRO A 61 0.21 -1.19 -15.99
C PRO A 61 1.47 -1.66 -15.24
N PRO A 62 2.50 -0.80 -15.05
CA PRO A 62 3.79 -1.20 -14.52
C PRO A 62 3.73 -2.04 -13.23
N ASP A 63 2.86 -1.67 -12.29
CA ASP A 63 2.79 -2.29 -10.97
C ASP A 63 2.30 -3.73 -11.00
N ARG A 64 1.34 -4.04 -11.89
CA ARG A 64 0.85 -5.42 -12.08
C ARG A 64 1.95 -6.30 -12.65
N TRP A 65 2.75 -5.75 -13.55
CA TRP A 65 3.89 -6.44 -14.12
C TRP A 65 4.98 -6.72 -13.09
N TRP A 66 5.34 -5.74 -12.25
CA TRP A 66 6.29 -5.90 -11.14
C TRP A 66 5.86 -7.00 -10.16
N LYS A 67 4.59 -6.98 -9.73
CA LYS A 67 4.02 -8.02 -8.86
C LYS A 67 4.06 -9.40 -9.51
N ALA A 68 3.74 -9.50 -10.81
CA ALA A 68 3.80 -10.77 -11.54
C ALA A 68 5.22 -11.35 -11.65
N LEU A 69 6.25 -10.50 -11.57
CA LEU A 69 7.64 -10.92 -11.53
C LEU A 69 8.14 -11.28 -10.13
N GLY A 70 7.30 -11.13 -9.10
CA GLY A 70 7.65 -11.36 -7.70
C GLY A 70 8.44 -10.22 -7.07
N ALA A 71 8.38 -9.01 -7.65
CA ALA A 71 9.05 -7.86 -7.09
C ALA A 71 8.35 -7.38 -5.81
N VAL A 72 9.14 -6.79 -4.92
CA VAL A 72 8.71 -6.21 -3.63
C VAL A 72 8.93 -4.71 -3.69
N ASP A 73 8.07 -3.93 -3.05
CA ASP A 73 8.26 -2.49 -2.93
C ASP A 73 9.57 -2.19 -2.18
N ALA A 74 10.43 -1.39 -2.82
CA ALA A 74 11.73 -1.00 -2.30
C ALA A 74 11.67 0.41 -1.73
N GLU A 75 12.32 0.60 -0.58
CA GLU A 75 12.43 1.85 0.18
C GLU A 75 11.10 2.32 0.78
N ASP A 76 10.05 2.47 -0.03
CA ASP A 76 8.73 2.87 0.40
C ASP A 76 7.59 2.06 -0.24
N THR A 77 6.50 1.90 0.49
CA THR A 77 5.21 1.40 0.01
C THR A 77 4.17 2.50 0.18
N THR A 78 3.36 2.76 -0.84
CA THR A 78 2.20 3.64 -0.70
C THR A 78 0.89 2.89 -0.85
N ILE A 79 -0.02 3.11 0.10
CA ILE A 79 -1.34 2.49 0.16
C ILE A 79 -2.40 3.58 0.07
N GLU A 80 -3.35 3.42 -0.84
CA GLU A 80 -4.60 4.16 -0.88
C GLU A 80 -5.71 3.35 -0.21
N ILE A 81 -6.42 3.97 0.72
CA ILE A 81 -7.56 3.40 1.43
C ILE A 81 -8.77 4.29 1.17
N VAL A 82 -9.76 3.76 0.45
CA VAL A 82 -11.04 4.45 0.20
C VAL A 82 -12.07 3.90 1.16
N LEU A 83 -12.66 4.79 1.95
CA LEU A 83 -13.64 4.49 3.00
C LEU A 83 -14.94 5.24 2.71
N GLN A 84 -16.05 4.51 2.62
CA GLN A 84 -17.37 5.10 2.36
C GLN A 84 -18.42 4.40 3.20
N GLY A 85 -19.22 5.18 3.94
CA GLY A 85 -20.34 4.64 4.70
C GLY A 85 -21.36 3.99 3.78
N ASN A 86 -21.91 2.84 4.17
CA ASN A 86 -22.93 2.12 3.38
C ASN A 86 -24.24 1.93 4.17
N THR A 87 -24.39 2.67 5.26
CA THR A 87 -25.58 2.69 6.11
C THR A 87 -26.00 4.14 6.39
N PRO A 88 -27.26 4.39 6.82
CA PRO A 88 -27.70 5.74 7.17
C PRO A 88 -26.97 6.38 8.37
N ASN A 89 -26.31 5.56 9.21
CA ASN A 89 -25.60 6.05 10.38
C ASN A 89 -24.16 6.40 10.01
N ALA A 90 -23.74 7.63 10.31
CA ALA A 90 -22.35 8.04 10.14
C ALA A 90 -21.39 7.16 10.96
N VAL A 91 -20.23 6.87 10.38
CA VAL A 91 -19.14 6.13 11.05
C VAL A 91 -18.05 7.13 11.40
N VAL A 92 -17.52 7.04 12.63
CA VAL A 92 -16.39 7.85 13.09
C VAL A 92 -15.13 7.00 13.07
N LEU A 93 -14.18 7.36 12.22
CA LEU A 93 -12.84 6.80 12.17
C LEU A 93 -12.03 7.45 13.29
N ARG A 94 -11.47 6.67 14.20
CA ARG A 94 -10.91 7.16 15.47
C ARG A 94 -9.40 7.12 15.54
N ASN A 95 -8.78 6.13 14.93
CA ASN A 95 -7.34 5.96 14.99
C ASN A 95 -6.85 5.04 13.87
N LEU A 96 -5.63 5.26 13.41
CA LEU A 96 -4.91 4.36 12.52
C LEU A 96 -3.60 3.94 13.21
N GLN A 97 -3.37 2.63 13.26
CA GLN A 97 -2.16 2.05 13.88
C GLN A 97 -1.44 1.19 12.87
N VAL A 98 -0.12 1.07 13.04
CA VAL A 98 0.73 0.19 12.23
C VAL A 98 1.15 -0.98 13.12
N GLU A 99 1.02 -2.19 12.59
CA GLU A 99 1.53 -3.39 13.22
C GLU A 99 2.51 -4.09 12.28
N VAL A 100 3.77 -4.18 12.72
CA VAL A 100 4.82 -4.91 12.01
C VAL A 100 4.84 -6.34 12.52
N THR A 101 4.42 -7.28 11.67
CA THR A 101 4.32 -8.70 12.00
C THR A 101 5.67 -9.40 11.88
N GLN A 102 6.56 -8.91 11.02
CA GLN A 102 7.90 -9.46 10.86
C GLN A 102 8.92 -8.42 10.41
N ARG A 103 10.14 -8.52 10.94
CA ARG A 103 11.33 -7.79 10.47
C ARG A 103 12.39 -8.81 10.08
N ARG A 104 12.91 -8.72 8.85
CA ARG A 104 14.05 -9.52 8.36
C ARG A 104 15.17 -8.58 7.92
N PRO A 105 16.43 -9.05 7.86
CA PRO A 105 17.47 -8.33 7.15
C PRO A 105 17.03 -8.08 5.70
N PRO A 106 17.21 -6.86 5.15
CA PRO A 106 16.96 -6.59 3.74
C PRO A 106 17.78 -7.51 2.84
N ALA A 107 17.30 -7.73 1.62
CA ALA A 107 18.08 -8.50 0.66
C ALA A 107 19.41 -7.80 0.37
N ARG A 108 20.49 -8.59 0.24
CA ARG A 108 21.82 -8.10 -0.13
C ARG A 108 22.11 -8.23 -1.62
N THR A 109 21.15 -8.76 -2.37
CA THR A 109 21.23 -9.04 -3.80
C THR A 109 19.90 -8.67 -4.46
N GLY A 110 19.96 -8.30 -5.74
CA GLY A 110 18.81 -7.87 -6.51
C GLY A 110 19.06 -6.52 -7.20
N ALA A 111 18.08 -6.07 -7.96
CA ALA A 111 18.11 -4.80 -8.66
C ALA A 111 16.87 -3.97 -8.28
N VAL A 112 17.08 -2.66 -8.12
CA VAL A 112 16.02 -1.70 -7.81
C VAL A 112 15.56 -1.02 -9.10
N TYR A 113 14.25 -0.94 -9.33
CA TYR A 113 13.69 -0.41 -10.59
C TYR A 113 12.60 0.63 -10.39
N SER A 114 12.58 1.69 -11.21
CA SER A 114 11.56 2.75 -11.16
C SER A 114 10.39 2.52 -12.12
N SER A 115 9.14 2.68 -11.68
CA SER A 115 7.96 2.87 -12.55
C SER A 115 7.39 4.30 -12.44
N GLY A 116 7.03 4.89 -13.58
CA GLY A 116 6.41 6.22 -13.64
C GLY A 116 5.01 6.14 -14.19
N GLN A 117 3.99 6.29 -13.35
CA GLN A 117 2.63 6.69 -13.73
C GLN A 117 2.08 7.57 -12.59
N CYS A 118 1.52 8.73 -12.93
CA CYS A 118 1.03 9.70 -11.95
C CYS A 118 -0.44 10.01 -12.29
N GLY A 119 -1.34 9.74 -11.34
CA GLY A 119 -2.78 9.98 -11.51
C GLY A 119 -3.18 11.45 -11.28
N GLY A 120 -4.45 11.77 -11.56
CA GLY A 120 -5.02 13.12 -11.44
C GLY A 120 -5.28 13.60 -10.00
N PRO A 121 -5.70 14.87 -9.83
CA PRO A 121 -5.78 15.52 -8.53
C PRO A 121 -6.94 14.99 -7.68
N MET A 122 -6.63 14.58 -6.45
CA MET A 122 -7.57 14.44 -5.33
C MET A 122 -6.93 15.13 -4.11
N ASP A 123 -7.73 15.51 -3.11
CA ASP A 123 -7.27 16.06 -1.82
C ASP A 123 -7.31 14.96 -0.72
N PRO A 124 -6.42 13.94 -0.74
CA PRO A 124 -6.47 12.87 0.24
C PRO A 124 -5.91 13.29 1.61
N ARG A 125 -6.24 12.53 2.65
CA ARG A 125 -5.53 12.59 3.93
C ARG A 125 -4.24 11.78 3.82
N LYS A 126 -3.11 12.43 3.98
CA LYS A 126 -1.79 11.81 3.85
C LYS A 126 -1.23 11.45 5.22
N PHE A 127 -0.62 10.28 5.33
CA PHE A 127 0.10 9.81 6.51
C PHE A 127 1.47 9.27 6.10
N SER A 128 2.52 9.63 6.84
CA SER A 128 3.82 8.97 6.73
C SER A 128 4.00 7.96 7.87
N VAL A 129 4.73 6.89 7.60
CA VAL A 129 5.06 5.85 8.57
C VAL A 129 6.53 5.47 8.40
N ASP A 130 7.34 5.81 9.40
CA ASP A 130 8.70 5.28 9.51
C ASP A 130 8.61 3.86 10.10
N LEU A 131 8.81 2.85 9.26
CA LEU A 131 8.76 1.45 9.69
C LEU A 131 9.96 1.08 10.56
N ASP A 132 11.04 1.85 10.62
CA ASP A 132 12.20 1.51 11.46
C ASP A 132 11.98 1.89 12.93
N GLN A 133 10.96 2.70 13.23
CA GLN A 133 10.54 3.00 14.61
C GLN A 133 9.92 1.79 15.32
N SER A 134 9.95 1.82 16.66
CA SER A 134 9.36 0.78 17.51
C SER A 134 8.58 1.38 18.69
N PRO A 135 7.23 1.40 18.65
CA PRO A 135 6.38 1.02 17.52
C PRO A 135 6.35 2.09 16.41
N PRO A 136 6.18 1.71 15.12
CA PRO A 136 5.89 2.67 14.06
C PRO A 136 4.58 3.42 14.32
N LYS A 137 4.51 4.68 13.89
CA LYS A 137 3.34 5.53 14.08
C LYS A 137 2.98 6.27 12.78
N PRO A 138 1.72 6.22 12.32
CA PRO A 138 1.23 7.12 11.29
C PRO A 138 1.30 8.57 11.77
N VAL A 139 1.96 9.42 10.99
CA VAL A 139 2.03 10.87 11.22
C VAL A 139 1.26 11.57 10.09
N PRO A 140 0.20 12.34 10.40
CA PRO A 140 -0.55 13.04 9.38
C PRO A 140 0.30 14.13 8.73
N GLN A 141 0.18 14.26 7.42
CA GLN A 141 0.95 15.18 6.60
C GLN A 141 0.06 16.31 6.07
N ALA A 142 0.68 17.46 5.80
CA ALA A 142 0.00 18.58 5.16
C ALA A 142 -0.54 18.16 3.78
N GLY A 143 -1.76 18.60 3.48
CA GLY A 143 -2.32 18.52 2.14
C GLY A 143 -1.81 19.69 1.29
N ALA A 144 -1.99 19.59 -0.02
CA ALA A 144 -1.81 20.70 -0.94
C ALA A 144 -2.97 20.68 -1.93
N SER A 145 -3.61 21.83 -2.11
CA SER A 145 -4.67 22.04 -3.12
C SER A 145 -4.28 23.23 -4.00
N GLN A 146 -4.84 23.32 -5.20
CA GLN A 146 -4.54 24.45 -6.10
C GLN A 146 -5.65 25.50 -6.04
N ALA A 147 -5.26 26.76 -5.87
CA ALA A 147 -6.13 27.90 -6.03
C ALA A 147 -6.59 28.06 -7.51
N PRO A 148 -7.69 28.78 -7.79
CA PRO A 148 -8.13 29.05 -9.17
C PRO A 148 -7.08 29.75 -10.05
N ASP A 149 -6.12 30.47 -9.46
CA ASP A 149 -5.01 31.13 -10.13
C ASP A 149 -3.76 30.23 -10.28
N GLY A 150 -3.85 28.97 -9.86
CA GLY A 150 -2.78 27.98 -9.94
C GLY A 150 -1.78 28.01 -8.79
N ALA A 151 -1.96 28.88 -7.79
CA ALA A 151 -1.11 28.89 -6.61
C ALA A 151 -1.36 27.66 -5.73
N ASP A 152 -0.29 27.10 -5.16
CA ASP A 152 -0.39 26.02 -4.18
C ASP A 152 -0.89 26.59 -2.84
N ILE A 153 -1.96 25.99 -2.31
CA ILE A 153 -2.49 26.25 -0.98
C ILE A 153 -2.13 25.03 -0.11
N GLU A 154 -1.26 25.25 0.87
CA GLU A 154 -1.00 24.27 1.91
C GLU A 154 -2.22 24.11 2.83
N GLN A 155 -2.62 22.87 3.06
CA GLN A 155 -3.66 22.53 4.02
C GLN A 155 -3.00 21.91 5.25
N PRO A 156 -3.29 22.39 6.47
CA PRO A 156 -2.70 21.81 7.67
C PRO A 156 -3.11 20.33 7.80
N PRO A 157 -2.24 19.48 8.37
CA PRO A 157 -2.57 18.08 8.61
C PRO A 157 -3.80 17.99 9.52
N ILE A 158 -4.83 17.30 9.04
CA ILE A 158 -6.01 16.99 9.86
C ILE A 158 -5.69 15.73 10.65
N ASN A 159 -5.91 15.76 11.95
CA ASN A 159 -5.76 14.60 12.83
C ASN A 159 -7.08 13.84 12.97
N PHE A 160 -7.00 12.58 13.40
CA PHE A 160 -8.18 11.84 13.84
C PHE A 160 -8.94 12.61 14.95
N PRO A 161 -10.28 12.47 15.01
CA PRO A 161 -11.12 11.56 14.24
C PRO A 161 -11.59 12.11 12.87
N TYR A 162 -11.96 11.20 11.96
CA TYR A 162 -12.67 11.52 10.70
C TYR A 162 -14.08 10.94 10.71
N LYS A 163 -14.94 11.44 9.84
CA LYS A 163 -16.32 10.98 9.70
C LYS A 163 -16.53 10.52 8.26
N ILE A 164 -17.21 9.40 8.07
CA ILE A 164 -17.65 8.93 6.76
C ILE A 164 -19.15 8.68 6.72
N SER A 165 -19.74 8.91 5.56
CA SER A 165 -21.10 8.48 5.20
C SER A 165 -21.15 8.03 3.74
N ASP A 166 -22.34 7.74 3.22
CA ASP A 166 -22.57 7.47 1.81
C ASP A 166 -22.26 8.68 0.91
N ALA A 167 -22.56 9.88 1.38
CA ALA A 167 -22.31 11.16 0.69
C ALA A 167 -20.96 11.82 1.05
N ASP A 168 -20.25 11.30 2.04
CA ASP A 168 -19.01 11.89 2.59
C ASP A 168 -17.94 10.78 2.71
N PRO A 169 -17.33 10.34 1.60
CA PRO A 169 -16.25 9.36 1.62
C PRO A 169 -14.93 9.99 2.07
N GLU A 170 -14.05 9.18 2.66
CA GLU A 170 -12.68 9.60 3.00
C GLU A 170 -11.65 8.74 2.25
N ILE A 171 -10.58 9.39 1.80
CA ILE A 171 -9.45 8.75 1.11
C ILE A 171 -8.19 8.99 1.95
N PHE A 172 -7.58 7.90 2.43
CA PHE A 172 -6.29 7.96 3.11
C PHE A 172 -5.19 7.47 2.19
N ILE A 173 -4.09 8.21 2.12
CA ILE A 173 -2.83 7.80 1.50
C ILE A 173 -1.82 7.58 2.63
N VAL A 174 -1.33 6.35 2.76
CA VAL A 174 -0.32 5.99 3.75
C VAL A 174 0.97 5.65 3.00
N SER A 175 2.01 6.44 3.22
CA SER A 175 3.36 6.15 2.74
C SER A 175 4.18 5.59 3.88
N ALA A 176 4.67 4.36 3.74
CA ALA A 176 5.50 3.72 4.75
C ALA A 176 6.89 3.42 4.17
N ASP A 177 7.93 3.88 4.87
CA ASP A 177 9.32 3.77 4.43
C ASP A 177 10.18 2.97 5.42
N THR A 178 11.27 2.40 4.93
CA THR A 178 12.31 1.76 5.75
C THR A 178 13.69 1.89 5.10
N ALA A 179 14.69 2.14 5.93
CA ALA A 179 16.10 2.10 5.59
C ALA A 179 16.79 0.80 6.05
N HIS A 180 16.16 0.00 6.92
CA HIS A 180 16.88 -1.06 7.66
C HIS A 180 16.24 -2.45 7.67
N CYS A 181 15.00 -2.64 7.23
CA CYS A 181 14.33 -3.94 7.26
C CYS A 181 13.78 -4.38 5.91
N ASP A 182 13.61 -5.69 5.75
CA ASP A 182 12.51 -6.28 5.00
C ASP A 182 11.35 -6.51 5.99
N CYS A 183 10.40 -5.60 5.99
CA CYS A 183 9.29 -5.55 6.93
C CYS A 183 8.00 -6.10 6.32
N SER A 184 7.32 -6.99 7.05
CA SER A 184 5.94 -7.38 6.81
C SER A 184 5.03 -6.68 7.82
N TRP A 185 3.98 -6.00 7.35
CA TRP A 185 3.18 -5.10 8.17
C TRP A 185 1.76 -4.90 7.65
N HIS A 186 0.87 -4.38 8.50
CA HIS A 186 -0.50 -4.00 8.13
C HIS A 186 -0.98 -2.83 8.99
N LEU A 187 -2.15 -2.29 8.68
CA LEU A 187 -2.76 -1.23 9.49
C LEU A 187 -3.97 -1.76 10.26
N LEU A 188 -4.22 -1.15 11.42
CA LEU A 188 -5.42 -1.35 12.21
C LEU A 188 -6.20 -0.03 12.29
N LEU A 189 -7.39 -0.01 11.71
CA LEU A 189 -8.31 1.12 11.72
C LEU A 189 -9.32 0.94 12.85
N THR A 190 -9.21 1.78 13.88
CA THR A 190 -10.21 1.86 14.94
C THR A 190 -11.33 2.79 14.52
N TRP A 191 -12.57 2.34 14.64
CA TRP A 191 -13.75 3.10 14.24
C TRP A 191 -14.90 2.89 15.22
N SER A 192 -15.90 3.75 15.18
CA SER A 192 -17.13 3.57 15.93
C SER A 192 -18.36 3.95 15.13
N GLN A 193 -19.44 3.20 15.35
CA GLN A 193 -20.77 3.53 14.87
C GLN A 193 -21.76 3.31 16.01
N THR A 194 -22.71 4.23 16.20
CA THR A 194 -23.74 4.15 17.26
C THR A 194 -23.17 3.81 18.65
N GLY A 195 -22.02 4.40 19.01
CA GLY A 195 -21.37 4.23 20.31
C GLY A 195 -20.53 2.95 20.49
N GLN A 196 -20.59 1.98 19.57
CA GLN A 196 -19.74 0.79 19.62
C GLN A 196 -18.42 1.03 18.88
N GLN A 197 -17.29 0.83 19.58
CA GLN A 197 -15.96 0.88 18.98
C GLN A 197 -15.51 -0.51 18.53
N LYS A 198 -14.95 -0.59 17.32
CA LYS A 198 -14.38 -1.81 16.73
C LYS A 198 -13.09 -1.47 15.99
N THR A 199 -12.32 -2.49 15.67
CA THR A 199 -11.08 -2.37 14.89
C THR A 199 -11.18 -3.26 13.67
N SER A 200 -10.91 -2.68 12.50
CA SER A 200 -10.78 -3.42 11.24
C SER A 200 -9.34 -3.42 10.80
N ARG A 201 -8.89 -4.56 10.32
CA ARG A 201 -7.59 -4.70 9.67
C ARG A 201 -7.66 -4.14 8.26
N VAL A 202 -6.62 -3.40 7.88
CA VAL A 202 -6.40 -2.91 6.52
C VAL A 202 -5.19 -3.64 5.98
N ASP A 203 -5.42 -4.47 4.97
CA ASP A 203 -4.42 -5.37 4.39
C ASP A 203 -4.76 -5.67 2.92
N LEU A 204 -3.97 -6.52 2.26
CA LEU A 204 -4.24 -7.00 0.91
C LEU A 204 -5.02 -8.32 0.94
N ASN A 205 -6.32 -8.25 1.27
CA ASN A 205 -7.21 -9.41 1.33
C ASN A 205 -6.66 -10.54 2.22
N GLY A 206 -6.23 -10.20 3.42
CA GLY A 206 -5.65 -11.12 4.41
C GLY A 206 -4.12 -11.24 4.36
N GLN A 207 -3.44 -10.52 3.47
CA GLN A 207 -1.97 -10.52 3.36
C GLN A 207 -1.37 -9.22 3.90
N ASP A 208 -0.30 -9.34 4.70
CA ASP A 208 0.53 -8.19 5.08
C ASP A 208 1.12 -7.50 3.84
N PHE A 209 1.29 -6.19 3.93
CA PHE A 209 2.17 -5.43 3.04
C PHE A 209 3.63 -5.82 3.30
N ARG A 210 4.48 -5.63 2.31
CA ARG A 210 5.92 -5.89 2.42
C ARG A 210 6.71 -4.74 1.82
N THR A 211 7.62 -4.19 2.60
CA THR A 211 8.51 -3.07 2.21
C THR A 211 9.93 -3.44 2.61
N THR A 212 10.89 -3.29 1.69
CA THR A 212 12.28 -3.65 1.93
C THR A 212 13.23 -2.50 1.66
N ALA A 213 14.17 -2.28 2.57
CA ALA A 213 15.29 -1.39 2.31
C ALA A 213 16.20 -1.94 1.19
N THR A 214 16.95 -1.03 0.57
CA THR A 214 17.81 -1.28 -0.60
C THR A 214 19.27 -0.94 -0.34
N GLU A 215 19.65 -0.69 0.92
CA GLU A 215 21.01 -0.26 1.27
C GLU A 215 22.07 -1.20 0.69
N GLY A 216 23.00 -0.64 -0.09
CA GLY A 216 24.08 -1.39 -0.74
C GLY A 216 23.70 -2.12 -2.03
N LEU A 217 22.46 -2.02 -2.49
CA LEU A 217 22.02 -2.56 -3.78
C LEU A 217 22.28 -1.57 -4.92
N ARG A 218 22.37 -2.09 -6.15
CA ARG A 218 22.50 -1.25 -7.35
C ARG A 218 21.12 -0.88 -7.88
N HIS A 219 20.95 0.41 -8.17
CA HIS A 219 19.73 0.94 -8.77
C HIS A 219 19.84 0.91 -10.30
N TRP A 220 18.72 0.56 -10.94
CA TRP A 220 18.59 0.44 -12.37
C TRP A 220 17.35 1.20 -12.83
N TRP A 221 17.47 1.87 -13.96
CA TRP A 221 16.37 2.66 -14.51
C TRP A 221 16.22 2.41 -16.00
N SER A 222 14.98 2.46 -16.49
CA SER A 222 14.70 2.47 -17.93
C SER A 222 13.67 3.56 -18.24
N PRO A 223 13.97 4.48 -19.17
CA PRO A 223 13.12 5.64 -19.46
C PRO A 223 11.75 5.27 -20.02
N ARG A 224 11.67 4.22 -20.83
CA ARG A 224 10.47 3.79 -21.57
C ARG A 224 10.55 2.32 -21.96
N SER A 225 9.40 1.73 -22.28
CA SER A 225 9.34 0.44 -22.93
C SER A 225 10.09 0.48 -24.27
N GLY A 226 11.17 -0.29 -24.40
CA GLY A 226 12.04 -0.25 -25.60
C GLY A 226 13.51 -0.03 -25.33
N TYR A 227 13.84 0.62 -24.22
CA TYR A 227 15.22 0.96 -23.91
C TYR A 227 15.85 -0.06 -22.95
N PRO A 228 17.15 -0.36 -23.13
CA PRO A 228 17.87 -1.21 -22.19
C PRO A 228 17.90 -0.57 -20.82
N TRP A 229 17.96 -1.41 -19.79
CA TRP A 229 18.20 -0.97 -18.42
C TRP A 229 19.57 -0.30 -18.30
N ALA A 230 19.61 0.87 -17.67
CA ALA A 230 20.84 1.60 -17.37
C ALA A 230 21.08 1.63 -15.87
N ALA A 231 22.34 1.46 -15.45
CA ALA A 231 22.71 1.61 -14.04
C ALA A 231 22.62 3.09 -13.65
N VAL A 232 22.07 3.34 -12.47
CA VAL A 232 21.98 4.68 -11.88
C VAL A 232 22.58 4.65 -10.47
N GLN A 233 23.18 5.77 -10.06
CA GLN A 233 23.55 5.94 -8.66
C GLN A 233 22.28 6.27 -7.85
N PRO A 234 22.16 5.78 -6.60
CA PRO A 234 21.07 6.15 -5.70
C PRO A 234 20.97 7.67 -5.50
#